data_AF-A0A7K3IUR1-F1
#
_entry.id   AF-A0A7K3IUR1-F1
#
_cell.length_a   1.000
_cell.length_b   1.000
_cell.length_c   1.000
_cell.angle_alpha   90.00
_cell.angle_beta   90.00
_cell.angle_gamma   90.00
#
_symmetry.space_group_name_H-M   'P 1'
#
loop_
_entity.id
_entity.type
_entity.pdbx_description
1 polymer ?
#
loop_
_entity_poly.entity_id
_entity_poly.type
_entity_poly.pdbx_seq_one_letter_code
_entity_poly.pdbx_strand_id
1 'polypeptide(L)'
;MRYWIIPFLVLIPLLVMYFSGVKWTQELVCPSVNWELGIVENLQILLLIIILVICVMAVFRKKNRIEKVIFTFLSVFALFVLLEEIDYGAHFLRYFKGRSDTLFRDLTGKANVHNLGNNARLFKRSIYPLMLVLFIITPLFIHKFKNPVFKYLFPNKWIVVTAIITIFSYAVPRLLVDFNILEDGGFGVNIGEFSEIMVYYIFFLYLYEVIFEKELQLNSRRE
;
A
#
# COMPACT_ATOMS: atom_id res chain seq x y z
N MET A 1 1.03 -14.44 -13.76
CA MET A 1 0.75 -14.80 -12.35
C MET A 1 -0.73 -14.59 -12.05
N ARG A 2 -1.32 -15.38 -11.13
CA ARG A 2 -2.69 -15.11 -10.62
C ARG A 2 -2.58 -14.11 -9.45
N TYR A 3 -2.40 -12.84 -9.79
CA TYR A 3 -2.16 -11.70 -8.88
C TYR A 3 -3.26 -11.46 -7.83
N TRP A 4 -4.39 -12.14 -7.91
CA TRP A 4 -5.55 -11.96 -7.04
C TRP A 4 -5.62 -12.96 -5.89
N ILE A 5 -4.91 -14.10 -5.95
CA ILE A 5 -5.07 -15.18 -4.97
C ILE A 5 -4.68 -14.74 -3.55
N ILE A 6 -3.56 -14.05 -3.40
CA ILE A 6 -3.05 -13.62 -2.09
C ILE A 6 -4.01 -12.61 -1.42
N PRO A 7 -4.52 -11.58 -2.12
CA PRO A 7 -5.60 -10.75 -1.62
C PRO A 7 -6.78 -11.53 -1.06
N PHE A 8 -7.28 -12.51 -1.81
CA PHE A 8 -8.41 -13.32 -1.34
C PHE A 8 -8.07 -14.15 -0.10
N LEU A 9 -6.89 -14.77 -0.07
CA LEU A 9 -6.48 -15.65 1.04
C LEU A 9 -6.08 -14.91 2.32
N VAL A 10 -5.68 -13.64 2.22
CA VAL A 10 -5.25 -12.86 3.39
C VAL A 10 -6.34 -11.88 3.81
N LEU A 11 -6.90 -11.13 2.88
CA LEU A 11 -7.83 -10.04 3.20
C LEU A 11 -9.18 -10.55 3.68
N ILE A 12 -9.74 -11.57 3.02
CA ILE A 12 -11.06 -12.09 3.42
C ILE A 12 -11.03 -12.67 4.83
N PRO A 13 -10.06 -13.54 5.21
CA PRO A 13 -9.99 -14.00 6.58
C PRO A 13 -9.86 -12.86 7.60
N LEU A 14 -9.04 -11.84 7.32
CA LEU A 14 -8.89 -10.70 8.22
C LEU A 14 -10.19 -9.88 8.36
N LEU A 15 -10.90 -9.64 7.25
CA LEU A 15 -12.21 -8.98 7.27
C LEU A 15 -13.25 -9.82 8.03
N VAL A 16 -13.30 -11.13 7.79
CA VAL A 16 -14.20 -12.04 8.51
C VAL A 16 -13.90 -12.01 10.01
N MET A 17 -12.62 -12.08 10.40
CA MET A 17 -12.21 -12.00 11.79
C MET A 17 -12.60 -10.66 12.44
N TYR A 18 -12.44 -9.55 11.71
CA TYR A 18 -12.81 -8.20 12.15
C TYR A 18 -14.33 -8.02 12.34
N PHE A 19 -15.14 -8.52 11.40
CA PHE A 19 -16.59 -8.40 11.45
C PHE A 19 -17.31 -9.56 12.15
N SER A 20 -16.57 -10.51 12.71
CA SER A 20 -17.14 -11.72 13.33
C SER A 20 -17.94 -11.46 14.62
N GLY A 21 -17.74 -10.31 15.28
CA GLY A 21 -18.25 -10.05 16.63
C GLY A 21 -17.53 -10.85 17.74
N VAL A 22 -16.53 -11.68 17.39
CA VAL A 22 -15.77 -12.47 18.35
C VAL A 22 -14.60 -11.64 18.86
N LYS A 23 -14.62 -11.29 20.15
CA LYS A 23 -13.67 -10.34 20.74
C LYS A 23 -12.20 -10.70 20.48
N TRP A 24 -11.80 -11.96 20.67
CA TRP A 24 -10.40 -12.33 20.51
C TRP A 24 -9.90 -12.27 19.06
N THR A 25 -10.75 -12.56 18.07
CA THR A 25 -10.36 -12.43 16.65
C THR A 25 -10.26 -10.97 16.26
N GLN A 26 -11.17 -10.13 16.76
CA GLN A 26 -11.12 -8.69 16.55
C GLN A 26 -9.86 -8.08 17.16
N GLU A 27 -9.54 -8.43 18.42
CA GLU A 27 -8.32 -7.97 19.11
C GLU A 27 -7.04 -8.49 18.44
N LEU A 28 -7.07 -9.65 17.79
CA LEU A 28 -5.90 -10.15 17.04
C LEU A 28 -5.68 -9.34 15.74
N VAL A 29 -6.76 -8.99 15.04
CA VAL A 29 -6.70 -8.24 13.78
C VAL A 29 -6.38 -6.77 14.05
N CYS A 30 -7.06 -6.19 15.04
CA CYS A 30 -6.87 -4.82 15.48
C CYS A 30 -7.13 -4.66 16.99
N PRO A 31 -6.08 -4.70 17.83
CA PRO A 31 -6.21 -4.61 19.28
C PRO A 31 -6.77 -3.26 19.75
N SER A 32 -7.61 -3.27 20.78
CA SER A 32 -8.19 -2.07 21.39
C SER A 32 -7.17 -1.22 22.15
N VAL A 33 -6.19 -1.86 22.79
CA VAL A 33 -5.19 -1.20 23.65
C VAL A 33 -4.11 -0.53 22.81
N ASN A 34 -3.63 -1.23 21.77
CA ASN A 34 -2.73 -0.68 20.78
C ASN A 34 -2.98 -1.31 19.40
N TRP A 35 -3.70 -0.58 18.56
CA TRP A 35 -4.07 -0.99 17.21
C TRP A 35 -2.86 -1.31 16.32
N GLU A 36 -1.73 -0.64 16.53
CA GLU A 36 -0.44 -0.83 15.82
C GLU A 36 0.15 -2.24 15.96
N LEU A 37 -0.26 -2.97 17.00
CA LEU A 37 0.18 -4.34 17.25
C LEU A 37 -0.68 -5.38 16.54
N GLY A 38 -1.74 -4.96 15.85
CA GLY A 38 -2.63 -5.85 15.11
C GLY A 38 -1.97 -6.51 13.90
N ILE A 39 -2.52 -7.65 13.47
CA ILE A 39 -2.04 -8.33 12.26
C ILE A 39 -2.16 -7.43 11.02
N VAL A 40 -3.18 -6.58 10.95
CA VAL A 40 -3.39 -5.66 9.82
C VAL A 40 -2.18 -4.74 9.67
N GLU A 41 -1.86 -4.00 10.73
CA GLU A 41 -0.71 -3.08 10.81
C GLU A 41 0.62 -3.76 10.51
N ASN A 42 0.87 -4.93 11.12
CA ASN A 42 2.10 -5.66 10.90
C ASN A 42 2.24 -6.18 9.46
N LEU A 43 1.13 -6.51 8.78
CA LEU A 43 1.14 -6.85 7.36
C LEU A 43 1.41 -5.63 6.47
N GLN A 44 0.92 -4.44 6.84
CA GLN A 44 1.24 -3.19 6.15
C GLN A 44 2.74 -2.94 6.18
N ILE A 45 3.33 -2.98 7.39
CA ILE A 45 4.76 -2.81 7.63
C ILE A 45 5.57 -3.85 6.85
N LEU A 46 5.17 -5.13 6.90
CA LEU A 46 5.86 -6.19 6.17
C LEU A 46 5.85 -5.94 4.65
N LEU A 47 4.71 -5.56 4.08
CA LEU A 47 4.62 -5.24 2.65
C LEU A 47 5.48 -4.03 2.28
N LEU A 48 5.48 -2.98 3.09
CA LEU A 48 6.32 -1.79 2.87
C LEU A 48 7.81 -2.13 2.94
N ILE A 49 8.23 -2.99 3.87
CA ILE A 49 9.61 -3.50 3.94
C ILE A 49 9.96 -4.27 2.66
N ILE A 50 9.07 -5.16 2.19
CA ILE A 50 9.29 -5.90 0.95
C ILE A 50 9.43 -4.93 -0.24
N ILE A 51 8.54 -3.93 -0.34
CA ILE A 51 8.58 -2.89 -1.38
C ILE A 51 9.92 -2.14 -1.34
N LEU A 52 10.35 -1.71 -0.15
CA LEU A 52 11.63 -1.03 0.03
C LEU A 52 12.80 -1.91 -0.44
N VAL A 53 12.84 -3.17 -0.02
CA VAL A 53 13.88 -4.13 -0.40
C VAL A 53 13.94 -4.31 -1.91
N ILE A 54 12.80 -4.55 -2.58
CA ILE A 54 12.80 -4.75 -4.04
C ILE A 54 13.18 -3.47 -4.79
N CYS A 55 12.79 -2.29 -4.31
CA CYS A 55 13.19 -0.99 -4.89
C CYS A 55 14.71 -0.81 -4.78
N VAL A 56 15.31 -1.11 -3.63
CA VAL A 56 16.76 -1.06 -3.44
C VAL A 56 17.46 -2.09 -4.35
N MET A 57 16.95 -3.33 -4.43
CA MET A 57 17.47 -4.33 -5.37
C MET A 57 17.41 -3.86 -6.82
N ALA A 58 16.37 -3.13 -7.21
CA ALA A 58 16.21 -2.60 -8.56
C ALA A 58 17.30 -1.59 -8.94
N VAL A 59 17.76 -0.76 -8.00
CA VAL A 59 18.88 0.18 -8.21
C VAL A 59 20.15 -0.56 -8.64
N PHE A 60 20.41 -1.73 -8.05
CA PHE A 60 21.57 -2.55 -8.39
C PHE A 60 21.34 -3.40 -9.66
N ARG A 61 20.09 -3.84 -9.90
CA ARG A 61 19.74 -4.73 -11.00
C ARG A 61 19.60 -4.03 -12.35
N LYS A 62 18.99 -2.84 -12.40
CA LYS A 62 18.72 -2.15 -13.67
C LYS A 62 20.00 -1.61 -14.29
N LYS A 63 20.13 -1.72 -15.61
CA LYS A 63 21.31 -1.19 -16.35
C LYS A 63 21.17 0.30 -16.66
N ASN A 64 19.95 0.77 -16.93
CA ASN A 64 19.70 2.14 -17.33
C ASN A 64 19.85 3.13 -16.15
N ARG A 65 20.58 4.23 -16.36
CA ARG A 65 20.78 5.26 -15.32
C ARG A 65 19.49 5.95 -14.88
N ILE A 66 18.55 6.17 -15.80
CA ILE A 66 17.25 6.79 -15.50
C ILE A 66 16.44 5.85 -14.60
N GLU A 67 16.38 4.56 -14.92
CA GLU A 67 15.72 3.57 -14.06
C GLU A 67 16.34 3.55 -12.67
N LYS A 68 17.67 3.59 -12.55
CA LYS A 68 18.36 3.66 -11.25
C LYS A 68 17.94 4.89 -10.45
N VAL A 69 17.93 6.07 -11.06
CA VAL A 69 17.50 7.31 -10.39
C VAL A 69 16.05 7.21 -9.92
N ILE A 70 15.16 6.68 -10.76
CA ILE A 70 13.76 6.44 -10.40
C ILE A 70 13.65 5.48 -9.22
N PHE A 71 14.34 4.33 -9.25
CA PHE A 71 14.28 3.36 -8.16
C PHE A 71 14.97 3.83 -6.88
N THR A 72 15.99 4.68 -6.96
CA THR A 72 16.56 5.35 -5.78
C THR A 72 15.52 6.27 -5.15
N PHE A 73 14.84 7.10 -5.95
CA PHE A 73 13.75 7.95 -5.47
C PHE A 73 12.62 7.13 -4.85
N LEU A 74 12.17 6.05 -5.52
CA LEU A 74 11.15 5.15 -5.00
C LEU A 74 11.58 4.44 -3.71
N SER A 75 12.86 4.13 -3.55
CA SER A 75 13.39 3.55 -2.30
C SER A 75 13.31 4.55 -1.15
N VAL A 76 13.73 5.80 -1.39
CA VAL A 76 13.62 6.88 -0.38
C VAL A 76 12.16 7.15 -0.04
N PHE A 77 11.28 7.17 -1.04
CA PHE A 77 9.84 7.35 -0.83
C PHE A 77 9.22 6.18 -0.06
N ALA A 78 9.55 4.93 -0.38
CA ALA A 78 9.08 3.76 0.35
C ALA A 78 9.58 3.76 1.81
N LEU A 79 10.82 4.18 2.05
CA LEU A 79 11.34 4.37 3.40
C LEU A 79 10.57 5.47 4.15
N PHE A 80 10.26 6.58 3.49
CA PHE A 80 9.43 7.63 4.07
C PHE A 80 8.03 7.11 4.46
N VAL A 81 7.35 6.40 3.56
CA VAL A 81 6.03 5.80 3.87
C VAL A 81 6.11 4.79 5.01
N LEU A 82 7.15 3.95 5.04
CA LEU A 82 7.38 3.01 6.14
C LEU A 82 7.57 3.73 7.48
N LEU A 83 8.30 4.85 7.51
CA LEU A 83 8.49 5.65 8.72
C LEU A 83 7.21 6.37 9.15
N GLU A 84 6.41 6.83 8.18
CA GLU A 84 5.08 7.40 8.43
C GLU A 84 4.12 6.37 9.05
N GLU A 85 4.19 5.11 8.60
CA GLU A 85 3.36 4.01 9.12
C GLU A 85 3.67 3.66 10.58
N ILE A 86 4.94 3.78 10.99
CA ILE A 86 5.38 3.46 12.36
C ILE A 86 5.49 4.68 13.28
N ASP A 87 4.91 5.82 12.89
CA ASP A 87 5.01 7.11 13.60
C ASP A 87 6.45 7.50 13.96
N TYR A 88 7.39 7.31 13.03
CA TYR A 88 8.82 7.54 13.25
C TYR A 88 9.38 6.79 14.48
N GLY A 89 8.75 5.67 14.85
CA GLY A 89 9.10 4.84 16.00
C GLY A 89 8.48 5.26 17.33
N ALA A 90 7.54 6.20 17.35
CA ALA A 90 6.85 6.64 18.57
C ALA A 90 6.20 5.48 19.34
N HIS A 91 5.69 4.48 18.61
CA HIS A 91 5.06 3.29 19.14
C HIS A 91 6.02 2.42 19.95
N PHE A 92 7.23 2.21 19.44
CA PHE A 92 8.28 1.48 20.15
C PHE A 92 8.74 2.23 21.40
N LEU A 93 8.89 3.56 21.32
CA LEU A 93 9.21 4.36 22.50
C LEU A 93 8.12 4.23 23.56
N ARG A 94 6.85 4.25 23.16
CA ARG A 94 5.71 4.14 24.09
C ARG A 94 5.71 2.78 24.77
N TYR A 95 5.94 1.72 24.00
CA TYR A 95 5.96 0.36 24.50
C TYR A 95 7.13 0.10 25.46
N PHE A 96 8.36 0.48 25.09
CA PHE A 96 9.56 0.16 25.88
C PHE A 96 9.87 1.16 26.98
N LYS A 97 9.53 2.44 26.79
CA LYS A 97 9.94 3.54 27.68
C LYS A 97 8.76 4.29 28.30
N GLY A 98 7.51 3.94 27.96
CA GLY A 98 6.31 4.61 28.47
C GLY A 98 6.10 6.03 27.95
N ARG A 99 6.91 6.48 26.97
CA ARG A 99 6.91 7.84 26.41
C ARG A 99 6.94 7.79 24.89
N SER A 100 6.42 8.82 24.23
CA SER A 100 6.27 8.85 22.75
C SER A 100 6.79 10.16 22.17
N ASP A 101 7.84 10.69 22.81
CA ASP A 101 8.66 11.85 22.45
C ASP A 101 9.59 11.50 21.27
N THR A 102 9.07 11.64 20.05
CA THR A 102 9.91 11.65 18.85
C THR A 102 10.28 13.10 18.51
N LEU A 103 11.44 13.29 17.87
CA LEU A 103 11.89 14.61 17.43
C LEU A 103 10.83 15.31 16.56
N PHE A 104 10.12 14.55 15.72
CA PHE A 104 9.04 15.09 14.89
C PHE A 104 7.86 15.57 15.74
N ARG A 105 7.45 14.79 16.75
CA ARG A 105 6.37 15.18 17.65
C ARG A 105 6.71 16.38 18.50
N ASP A 106 7.95 16.47 18.97
CA ASP A 106 8.40 17.60 19.77
C ASP A 106 8.40 18.91 18.95
N LEU A 107 8.72 18.83 17.66
CA LEU A 107 8.72 19.99 16.76
C LEU A 107 7.34 20.37 16.22
N THR A 108 6.46 19.39 15.99
CA THR A 108 5.19 19.62 15.25
C THR A 108 3.93 19.41 16.08
N GLY A 109 4.04 18.78 17.25
CA GLY A 109 2.91 18.36 18.08
C GLY A 109 2.12 17.18 17.52
N LYS A 110 2.55 16.56 16.40
CA LYS A 110 1.88 15.43 15.75
C LYS A 110 2.78 14.21 15.68
N ALA A 111 2.18 13.02 15.55
CA ALA A 111 2.94 11.78 15.51
C ALA A 111 3.80 11.65 14.23
N ASN A 112 3.31 12.17 13.11
CA ASN A 112 3.93 12.07 11.79
C ASN A 112 3.38 13.13 10.80
N VAL A 113 3.84 13.13 9.55
CA VAL A 113 3.41 14.08 8.51
C VAL A 113 1.99 13.78 8.03
N HIS A 114 1.57 12.52 7.98
CA HIS A 114 0.21 12.13 7.57
C HIS A 114 -0.85 12.73 8.50
N ASN A 115 -0.50 12.93 9.78
CA ASN A 115 -1.33 13.50 10.85
C ASN A 115 -1.28 15.03 10.92
N LEU A 116 -0.51 15.69 10.05
CA LEU A 116 -0.52 17.14 9.92
C LEU A 116 -1.70 17.62 9.05
N GLY A 117 -2.55 18.47 9.63
CA GLY A 117 -3.65 19.12 8.92
C GLY A 117 -4.62 18.11 8.28
N ASN A 118 -4.73 18.18 6.95
CA ASN A 118 -5.64 17.33 6.15
C ASN A 118 -4.88 16.33 5.26
N ASN A 119 -3.61 16.06 5.55
CA ASN A 119 -2.73 15.25 4.70
C ASN A 119 -3.25 13.82 4.51
N ALA A 120 -3.61 13.11 5.57
CA ALA A 120 -4.18 11.76 5.48
C ALA A 120 -5.36 11.68 4.51
N ARG A 121 -6.29 12.65 4.58
CA ARG A 121 -7.44 12.70 3.67
C ARG A 121 -7.03 13.01 2.23
N LEU A 122 -6.04 13.88 2.02
CA LEU A 122 -5.52 14.21 0.69
C LEU A 122 -4.83 13.00 0.06
N PHE A 123 -4.00 12.27 0.80
CA PHE A 123 -3.35 11.05 0.33
C PHE A 123 -4.37 9.99 -0.05
N LYS A 124 -5.36 9.71 0.81
CA LYS A 124 -6.44 8.77 0.50
C LYS A 124 -7.24 9.18 -0.73
N ARG A 125 -7.49 10.49 -0.94
CA ARG A 125 -8.22 10.97 -2.13
C ARG A 125 -7.40 10.95 -3.42
N SER A 126 -6.08 11.08 -3.35
CA SER A 126 -5.22 11.10 -4.54
C SER A 126 -4.86 9.70 -5.03
N ILE A 127 -4.77 8.71 -4.13
CA ILE A 127 -4.34 7.37 -4.48
C ILE A 127 -5.36 6.62 -5.35
N TYR A 128 -6.67 6.72 -5.07
CA TYR A 128 -7.69 5.99 -5.83
C TYR A 128 -7.79 6.43 -7.30
N PRO A 129 -7.83 7.73 -7.66
CA PRO A 129 -7.77 8.17 -9.05
C PRO A 129 -6.47 7.73 -9.74
N LEU A 130 -5.33 7.80 -9.04
CA LEU A 130 -4.05 7.33 -9.59
C LEU A 130 -4.11 5.84 -9.91
N MET A 131 -4.66 5.03 -9.00
CA MET A 131 -4.84 3.59 -9.22
C MET A 131 -5.80 3.28 -10.36
N LEU A 132 -6.92 4.00 -10.46
CA LEU A 132 -7.87 3.86 -11.56
C LEU A 132 -7.18 4.11 -12.90
N VAL A 133 -6.42 5.21 -13.02
CA VAL A 133 -5.69 5.53 -14.24
C VAL A 133 -4.61 4.48 -14.51
N LEU A 134 -3.72 4.22 -13.54
CA LEU A 134 -2.54 3.40 -13.74
C LEU A 134 -2.85 1.91 -13.89
N PHE A 135 -3.75 1.36 -13.08
CA PHE A 135 -3.98 -0.09 -12.99
C PHE A 135 -5.24 -0.58 -13.69
N ILE A 136 -6.16 0.31 -14.06
CA ILE A 136 -7.38 -0.06 -14.78
C ILE A 136 -7.38 0.52 -16.19
N ILE A 137 -7.22 1.83 -16.35
CA ILE A 137 -7.30 2.47 -17.65
C ILE A 137 -6.08 2.09 -18.50
N THR A 138 -4.84 2.32 -18.02
CA THR A 138 -3.67 2.13 -18.90
C THR A 138 -3.50 0.69 -19.44
N PRO A 139 -3.72 -0.39 -18.67
CA PRO A 139 -3.59 -1.75 -19.20
C PRO A 139 -4.62 -2.09 -20.28
N LEU A 140 -5.82 -1.50 -20.20
CA LEU A 140 -6.88 -1.71 -21.20
C LEU A 140 -6.60 -0.94 -22.51
N PHE A 141 -5.89 0.19 -22.43
CA PHE A 141 -5.58 1.04 -23.57
C PHE A 141 -4.14 0.92 -24.09
N ILE A 142 -3.34 -0.01 -23.57
CA ILE A 142 -1.92 -0.22 -23.94
C ILE A 142 -1.66 -0.28 -25.44
N HIS A 143 -2.57 -0.90 -26.20
CA HIS A 143 -2.47 -1.08 -27.64
C HIS A 143 -2.47 0.24 -28.43
N LYS A 144 -3.00 1.34 -27.85
CA LYS A 144 -3.03 2.65 -28.49
C LYS A 144 -1.71 3.41 -28.39
N PHE A 145 -0.81 3.00 -27.50
CA PHE A 145 0.45 3.70 -27.26
C PHE A 145 1.58 3.08 -28.06
N LYS A 146 2.32 3.90 -28.81
CA LYS A 146 3.47 3.46 -29.62
C LYS A 146 4.81 3.63 -28.91
N ASN A 147 4.91 4.58 -27.98
CA ASN A 147 6.17 4.91 -27.33
C ASN A 147 6.59 3.79 -26.33
N PRO A 148 7.83 3.25 -26.45
CA PRO A 148 8.29 2.11 -25.68
C PRO A 148 8.39 2.36 -24.18
N VAL A 149 8.61 3.62 -23.76
CA VAL A 149 8.65 4.00 -22.34
C VAL A 149 7.28 3.79 -21.70
N PHE A 150 6.20 4.22 -22.37
CA PHE A 150 4.85 4.02 -21.85
C PHE A 150 4.48 2.54 -21.82
N LYS A 151 4.83 1.76 -22.85
CA LYS A 151 4.59 0.31 -22.86
C LYS A 151 5.33 -0.41 -21.73
N TYR A 152 6.54 0.04 -21.41
CA TYR A 152 7.31 -0.48 -20.28
C TYR A 152 6.63 -0.20 -18.93
N LEU A 153 6.07 1.00 -18.75
CA LEU A 153 5.41 1.41 -17.51
C LEU A 153 3.98 0.85 -17.37
N PHE A 154 3.32 0.44 -18.45
CA PHE A 154 1.96 -0.05 -18.33
C PHE A 154 1.92 -1.46 -17.74
N PRO A 155 1.13 -1.68 -16.67
CA PRO A 155 1.09 -2.98 -16.02
C PRO A 155 0.36 -4.02 -16.86
N ASN A 156 0.54 -5.29 -16.50
CA ASN A 156 -0.12 -6.42 -17.13
C ASN A 156 -1.65 -6.29 -17.00
N LYS A 157 -2.40 -6.67 -18.03
CA LYS A 157 -3.88 -6.69 -18.01
C LYS A 157 -4.48 -7.46 -16.83
N TRP A 158 -3.77 -8.44 -16.28
CA TRP A 158 -4.24 -9.19 -15.10
C TRP A 158 -4.20 -8.37 -13.80
N ILE A 159 -3.42 -7.27 -13.73
CA ILE A 159 -3.42 -6.36 -12.58
C ILE A 159 -4.79 -5.67 -12.41
N VAL A 160 -5.55 -5.52 -13.50
CA VAL A 160 -6.87 -4.87 -13.50
C VAL A 160 -7.81 -5.59 -12.53
N VAL A 161 -7.76 -6.93 -12.49
CA VAL A 161 -8.57 -7.72 -11.57
C VAL A 161 -8.20 -7.40 -10.12
N THR A 162 -6.90 -7.34 -9.81
CA THR A 162 -6.43 -6.96 -8.47
C THR A 162 -6.82 -5.53 -8.12
N ALA A 163 -6.74 -4.58 -9.06
CA ALA A 163 -7.15 -3.18 -8.84
C ALA A 163 -8.64 -3.06 -8.50
N ILE A 164 -9.48 -3.82 -9.21
CA ILE A 164 -10.92 -3.89 -8.93
C ILE A 164 -11.15 -4.44 -7.52
N ILE A 165 -10.47 -5.53 -7.15
CA ILE A 165 -10.55 -6.11 -5.80
C ILE A 165 -10.12 -5.09 -4.74
N THR A 166 -9.03 -4.34 -4.96
CA THR A 166 -8.56 -3.30 -4.04
C THR A 166 -9.61 -2.19 -3.83
N ILE A 167 -10.32 -1.78 -4.88
CA ILE A 167 -11.39 -0.78 -4.73
C ILE A 167 -12.55 -1.36 -3.91
N PHE A 168 -12.95 -2.60 -4.22
CA PHE A 168 -14.04 -3.26 -3.51
C PHE A 168 -13.70 -3.62 -2.06
N SER A 169 -12.43 -3.85 -1.73
CA SER A 169 -12.03 -4.12 -0.35
C SER A 169 -12.23 -2.94 0.59
N TYR A 170 -12.29 -1.72 0.06
CA TYR A 170 -12.72 -0.54 0.82
C TYR A 170 -14.23 -0.36 0.75
N ALA A 171 -14.77 -0.35 -0.48
CA ALA A 171 -16.16 0.04 -0.72
C ALA A 171 -17.17 -0.93 -0.09
N VAL A 172 -16.96 -2.25 -0.20
CA VAL A 172 -17.93 -3.25 0.28
C VAL A 172 -18.03 -3.23 1.81
N PRO A 173 -16.94 -3.38 2.59
CA PRO A 173 -17.05 -3.33 4.04
C PRO A 173 -17.65 -2.02 4.54
N ARG A 174 -17.27 -0.90 3.90
CA ARG A 174 -17.80 0.42 4.26
C ARG A 174 -19.32 0.50 4.05
N LEU A 175 -19.81 0.07 2.89
CA LEU A 175 -21.25 0.05 2.61
C LEU A 175 -22.00 -0.89 3.56
N LEU A 176 -21.45 -2.06 3.88
CA LEU A 176 -22.09 -2.99 4.81
C LEU A 176 -22.25 -2.39 6.21
N VAL A 177 -21.26 -1.62 6.68
CA VAL A 177 -21.35 -0.88 7.94
C VAL A 177 -22.33 0.30 7.83
N ASP A 178 -22.24 1.10 6.76
CA ASP A 178 -23.11 2.27 6.56
C ASP A 178 -24.61 1.86 6.42
N PHE A 179 -24.89 0.65 5.92
CA PHE A 179 -26.23 0.06 5.85
C PHE A 179 -26.67 -0.71 7.11
N ASN A 180 -25.88 -0.68 8.19
CA ASN A 180 -26.12 -1.43 9.43
C ASN A 180 -26.28 -2.95 9.23
N ILE A 181 -25.63 -3.52 8.20
CA ILE A 181 -25.61 -4.97 7.97
C ILE A 181 -24.54 -5.62 8.85
N LEU A 182 -23.39 -4.97 9.00
CA LEU A 182 -22.32 -5.39 9.90
C LEU A 182 -22.13 -4.31 10.96
N GLU A 183 -21.92 -4.74 12.21
CA GLU A 183 -21.42 -3.84 13.24
C GLU A 183 -19.98 -3.44 12.88
N ASP A 184 -19.69 -2.15 12.93
CA ASP A 184 -18.30 -1.70 12.96
C ASP A 184 -17.66 -2.38 14.17
N GLY A 185 -16.58 -3.13 13.98
CA GLY A 185 -15.91 -3.97 15.00
C GLY A 185 -15.30 -3.18 16.17
N GLY A 186 -15.83 -1.98 16.44
CA GLY A 186 -15.56 -1.16 17.61
C GLY A 186 -14.67 0.04 17.35
N PHE A 187 -14.24 0.29 16.10
CA PHE A 187 -13.11 1.20 15.89
C PHE A 187 -13.30 2.33 14.88
N GLY A 188 -14.27 2.32 13.96
CA GLY A 188 -14.63 3.48 13.11
C GLY A 188 -13.58 3.96 12.11
N VAL A 189 -12.30 3.66 12.38
CA VAL A 189 -11.09 4.18 11.75
C VAL A 189 -10.44 3.10 10.88
N ASN A 190 -10.68 1.81 11.17
CA ASN A 190 -9.83 0.72 10.70
C ASN A 190 -10.21 0.09 9.37
N ILE A 191 -11.41 0.34 8.83
CA ILE A 191 -11.78 -0.19 7.50
C ILE A 191 -10.83 0.37 6.41
N GLY A 192 -10.29 1.57 6.64
CA GLY A 192 -9.23 2.15 5.81
C GLY A 192 -7.98 1.29 5.75
N GLU A 193 -7.55 0.72 6.88
CA GLU A 193 -6.29 -0.05 6.99
C GLU A 193 -6.29 -1.30 6.12
N PHE A 194 -7.43 -2.00 6.02
CA PHE A 194 -7.57 -3.14 5.10
C PHE A 194 -7.41 -2.73 3.63
N SER A 195 -7.87 -1.52 3.27
CA SER A 195 -7.68 -1.00 1.93
C SER A 195 -6.22 -0.63 1.67
N GLU A 196 -5.50 -0.14 2.67
CA GLU A 196 -4.10 0.25 2.57
C GLU A 196 -3.19 -0.96 2.33
N ILE A 197 -3.43 -2.11 2.99
CA ILE A 197 -2.81 -3.41 2.64
C ILE A 197 -2.94 -3.69 1.14
N MET A 198 -4.13 -3.52 0.59
CA MET A 198 -4.42 -3.82 -0.82
C MET A 198 -3.78 -2.81 -1.78
N VAL A 199 -3.65 -1.54 -1.37
CA VAL A 199 -2.91 -0.52 -2.08
C VAL A 199 -1.43 -0.90 -2.12
N TYR A 200 -0.80 -1.18 -0.98
CA TYR A 200 0.60 -1.60 -0.92
C TYR A 200 0.84 -2.87 -1.73
N TYR A 201 -0.06 -3.85 -1.65
CA TYR A 201 0.04 -5.08 -2.41
C TYR A 201 0.03 -4.88 -3.93
N ILE A 202 -0.89 -4.06 -4.47
CA ILE A 202 -0.93 -3.84 -5.92
C ILE A 202 0.29 -3.05 -6.41
N PHE A 203 0.79 -2.09 -5.62
CA PHE A 203 2.04 -1.39 -5.92
C PHE A 203 3.24 -2.34 -5.87
N PHE A 204 3.29 -3.24 -4.89
CA PHE A 204 4.30 -4.30 -4.81
C PHE A 204 4.30 -5.16 -6.09
N LEU A 205 3.13 -5.63 -6.53
CA LEU A 205 3.01 -6.43 -7.74
C LEU A 205 3.46 -5.68 -8.99
N TYR A 206 3.08 -4.40 -9.10
CA TYR A 206 3.49 -3.56 -10.20
C TYR A 206 5.00 -3.34 -10.23
N LEU A 207 5.61 -3.02 -9.08
CA LEU A 207 7.05 -2.87 -8.96
C LEU A 207 7.76 -4.19 -9.29
N TYR A 208 7.27 -5.31 -8.78
CA TYR A 208 7.80 -6.63 -9.10
C TYR A 208 7.80 -6.88 -10.61
N GLU A 209 6.68 -6.63 -11.29
CA GLU A 209 6.56 -6.75 -12.75
C GLU A 209 7.58 -5.86 -13.47
N VAL A 210 7.66 -4.57 -13.12
CA VAL A 210 8.57 -3.61 -13.75
C VAL A 210 10.03 -3.99 -13.50
N ILE A 211 10.38 -4.46 -12.30
CA ILE A 211 11.75 -4.76 -11.89
C ILE A 211 12.25 -6.07 -12.51
N PHE A 212 11.45 -7.14 -12.43
CA PHE A 212 11.89 -8.49 -12.73
C PHE A 212 11.40 -9.03 -14.08
N GLU A 213 10.21 -8.63 -14.52
CA GLU A 213 9.62 -9.16 -15.76
C GLU A 213 9.85 -8.24 -16.98
N LYS A 214 10.18 -6.96 -16.74
CA LYS A 214 10.37 -5.98 -17.81
C LYS A 214 11.79 -5.46 -17.90
N GLU A 215 12.25 -5.32 -19.13
CA GLU A 215 13.43 -4.54 -19.47
C GLU A 215 13.02 -3.38 -20.36
N LEU A 216 13.51 -2.19 -20.04
CA LEU A 216 13.27 -1.02 -20.85
C LEU A 216 14.08 -1.15 -22.14
N GLN A 217 13.42 -1.58 -23.20
CA GLN A 217 14.00 -1.63 -24.55
C GLN A 217 14.04 -0.23 -25.16
N LEU A 218 14.98 0.58 -24.70
CA LEU A 218 15.42 1.75 -25.45
C LEU A 218 16.38 1.24 -26.52
N ASN A 219 15.88 0.85 -27.71
CA ASN A 219 16.54 0.97 -29.03
C ASN A 219 15.88 0.10 -30.12
N SER A 220 15.75 0.65 -31.35
CA SER A 220 16.05 -0.07 -32.60
C SER A 220 16.17 0.84 -33.85
N ARG A 221 16.41 2.16 -33.71
CA ARG A 221 16.62 3.08 -34.86
C ARG A 221 17.90 3.91 -34.68
N ARG A 222 19.03 3.22 -34.74
CA ARG A 222 20.32 3.77 -35.17
C ARG A 222 21.09 2.63 -35.84
N GLU A 223 20.50 2.11 -36.90
CA GLU A 223 21.19 1.45 -38.01
C GLU A 223 20.61 2.07 -39.29
#